data_AF-A0A265QAG1-F1
#
_entry.id   AF-A0A265QAG1-F1
#
_cell.length_a   1.000
_cell.length_b   1.000
_cell.length_c   1.000
_cell.angle_alpha   90.00
_cell.angle_beta   90.00
_cell.angle_gamma   90.00
#
_symmetry.space_group_name_H-M   'P 1'
#
loop_
_entity.id
_entity.type
_entity.pdbx_description
1 polymer ?
#
loop_
_entity_poly.entity_id
_entity_poly.type
_entity_poly.pdbx_seq_one_letter_code
_entity_poly.pdbx_strand_id
1 'polypeptide(L)' 'MSEIQELLKDIDTLKKNLNELIEKKNFNLQDSEIIKASQELNIAISKYNDLIVKKL' A
#
# COMPACT_ATOMS: atom_id res chain seq x y z
N MET A 1 -18.97 -7.19 1.27
CA MET A 1 -17.57 -7.68 1.34
C MET A 1 -17.16 -7.68 2.79
N SER A 2 -16.23 -8.54 3.20
CA SER A 2 -15.66 -8.44 4.55
C SER A 2 -14.66 -7.28 4.62
N GLU A 3 -14.50 -6.68 5.79
CA GLU A 3 -13.51 -5.62 6.04
C GLU A 3 -12.08 -6.01 5.57
N ILE A 4 -11.74 -7.29 5.70
CA ILE A 4 -10.45 -7.83 5.20
C ILE A 4 -10.37 -7.81 3.67
N GLN A 5 -11.45 -8.15 2.97
CA GLN A 5 -11.47 -8.14 1.51
C GLN A 5 -11.34 -6.72 0.95
N GLU A 6 -11.97 -5.74 1.60
CA GLU A 6 -11.82 -4.33 1.20
C GLU A 6 -10.39 -3.85 1.41
N LEU A 7 -9.79 -4.17 2.57
CA LEU A 7 -8.41 -3.81 2.85
C LEU A 7 -7.40 -4.45 1.89
N LEU A 8 -7.62 -5.70 1.49
CA LEU A 8 -6.80 -6.36 0.47
C LEU A 8 -6.90 -5.66 -0.89
N LYS A 9 -8.10 -5.24 -1.28
CA LYS A 9 -8.33 -4.49 -2.53
C LYS A 9 -7.63 -3.12 -2.50
N ASP A 10 -7.64 -2.45 -1.35
CA ASP A 10 -6.94 -1.19 -1.16
C ASP A 10 -5.42 -1.38 -1.26
N ILE A 11 -4.87 -2.42 -0.64
CA ILE A 11 -3.44 -2.77 -0.76
C ILE A 11 -3.04 -3.02 -2.22
N ASP A 12 -3.84 -3.79 -2.97
CA ASP A 12 -3.58 -4.05 -4.39
C ASP A 12 -3.61 -2.75 -5.23
N THR A 13 -4.57 -1.88 -4.94
CA THR A 13 -4.70 -0.57 -5.62
C THR A 13 -3.51 0.33 -5.31
N LEU A 14 -3.12 0.44 -4.04
CA LEU A 14 -1.98 1.24 -3.60
C LEU A 14 -0.67 0.72 -4.19
N LYS A 15 -0.48 -0.61 -4.24
CA LYS A 15 0.68 -1.24 -4.86
C LYS A 15 0.76 -0.91 -6.36
N LYS A 16 -0.35 -0.99 -7.09
CA LYS A 16 -0.40 -0.64 -8.50
C LYS A 16 -0.05 0.84 -8.72
N ASN A 17 -0.66 1.73 -7.95
CA ASN A 17 -0.41 3.18 -8.03
C ASN A 17 1.05 3.52 -7.73
N LEU A 18 1.65 2.88 -6.73
CA LEU A 18 3.05 3.07 -6.39
C LEU A 18 3.97 2.64 -7.54
N ASN A 19 3.72 1.48 -8.15
CA ASN A 19 4.51 1.01 -9.29
C ASN A 19 4.39 1.97 -10.50
N GLU A 20 3.18 2.41 -10.84
CA GLU A 20 2.98 3.39 -11.90
C GLU A 20 3.67 4.73 -11.60
N LEU A 21 3.67 5.16 -10.33
CA LEU A 21 4.36 6.37 -9.90
C LEU A 21 5.87 6.23 -10.02
N ILE A 22 6.43 5.07 -9.61
CA ILE A 22 7.86 4.76 -9.75
C ILE A 22 8.28 4.82 -11.22
N GLU A 23 7.50 4.23 -12.13
CA GLU A 23 7.76 4.30 -13.57
C GLU A 23 7.70 5.74 -14.09
N LYS A 24 6.65 6.50 -13.75
CA LYS A 24 6.49 7.91 -14.15
C LYS A 24 7.61 8.82 -13.64
N LYS A 25 8.24 8.46 -12.52
CA LYS A 25 9.31 9.22 -11.87
C LYS A 25 10.70 8.70 -12.21
N ASN A 26 10.84 7.92 -13.29
CA ASN A 26 12.10 7.34 -13.75
C ASN A 26 12.84 6.58 -12.65
N PHE A 27 12.09 5.83 -11.82
CA PHE A 27 12.64 5.03 -10.72
C PHE A 27 13.41 5.84 -9.67
N ASN A 28 13.17 7.15 -9.55
CA ASN A 28 13.75 7.96 -8.50
C ASN A 28 13.09 7.66 -7.15
N LEU A 29 13.49 6.60 -6.47
CA LEU A 29 12.93 6.16 -5.18
C LEU A 29 13.06 7.19 -4.04
N GLN A 30 13.86 8.24 -4.22
CA GLN A 30 13.99 9.35 -3.28
C GLN A 30 12.98 10.47 -3.54
N ASP A 31 12.19 10.38 -4.61
CA ASP A 31 11.11 11.32 -4.88
C ASP A 31 10.10 11.31 -3.74
N SER A 32 9.77 12.50 -3.25
CA SER A 32 8.91 12.68 -2.08
C SER A 32 7.52 12.08 -2.24
N GLU A 33 6.99 12.00 -3.47
CA GLU A 33 5.68 11.40 -3.75
C GLU A 33 5.77 9.88 -3.70
N ILE A 34 6.87 9.28 -4.19
CA ILE A 34 7.11 7.83 -4.07
C ILE A 34 7.24 7.44 -2.59
N ILE A 35 7.98 8.23 -1.81
CA ILE A 35 8.13 7.99 -0.38
C ILE A 35 6.76 8.03 0.32
N LYS A 36 5.94 9.05 0.04
CA LYS A 36 4.59 9.16 0.61
C LYS A 36 3.70 7.98 0.21
N ALA A 37 3.65 7.64 -1.08
CA ALA A 37 2.86 6.51 -1.57
C ALA A 37 3.33 5.17 -0.95
N SER A 38 4.63 5.00 -0.74
CA SER A 38 5.20 3.83 -0.06
C SER A 38 4.79 3.76 1.41
N GLN A 39 4.76 4.91 2.11
CA GLN A 39 4.30 5.00 3.49
C GLN A 39 2.81 4.67 3.62
N GLU A 40 1.97 5.16 2.71
CA GLU A 40 0.54 4.85 2.66
C GLU A 40 0.29 3.34 2.45
N LEU A 41 1.00 2.72 1.51
CA LEU A 41 0.94 1.28 1.30
C LEU A 41 1.37 0.51 2.56
N ASN A 42 2.44 0.94 3.22
CA ASN A 42 2.92 0.29 4.45
C ASN A 42 1.90 0.39 5.60
N ILE A 43 1.19 1.51 5.73
CA ILE A 43 0.11 1.67 6.71
C ILE A 43 -1.03 0.68 6.43
N ALA A 44 -1.44 0.53 5.17
CA ALA A 44 -2.50 -0.41 4.79
C ALA A 44 -2.11 -1.87 5.09
N ILE A 45 -0.87 -2.26 4.76
CA ILE A 45 -0.33 -3.59 5.09
C ILE A 45 -0.27 -3.81 6.60
N SER A 46 0.16 -2.80 7.36
CA SER A 46 0.24 -2.89 8.81
C SER A 46 -1.13 -3.09 9.45
N LYS A 47 -2.15 -2.36 8.97
CA LYS A 47 -3.55 -2.58 9.38
C LYS A 47 -4.02 -4.00 9.07
N TYR A 48 -3.62 -4.56 7.92
CA TYR A 48 -3.98 -5.92 7.53
C TYR A 48 -3.36 -6.95 8.48
N ASN A 49 -2.07 -6.78 8.78
CA ASN A 49 -1.36 -7.62 9.74
C ASN A 49 -2.02 -7.56 11.13
N ASP A 50 -2.38 -6.36 11.61
CA ASP A 50 -3.07 -6.19 12.89
C ASP A 50 -4.44 -6.90 12.90
N LEU A 51 -5.19 -6.83 11.81
CA LEU A 51 -6.48 -7.52 11.70
C LEU A 51 -6.33 -9.04 11.69
N ILE A 52 -5.27 -9.58 11.07
CA ILE A 52 -4.98 -11.01 11.12
C ILE A 52 -4.57 -11.43 12.53
N VAL A 53 -3.62 -10.70 13.13
CA VAL A 53 -3.10 -11.00 14.48
C VAL A 53 -4.22 -10.95 15.51
N LYS A 54 -5.17 -10.00 15.41
CA LYS A 54 -6.33 -9.93 16.32
C LYS A 54 -7.38 -11.02 16.09
N LYS A 55 -7.36 -11.70 14.95
CA LYS A 55 -8.27 -12.82 14.63
C LYS A 55 -7.68 -14.19 14.93
N LEU A 56 -6.38 -14.28 15.19
CA LEU A 56 -5.65 -15.47 15.65
C LEU A 56 -5.58 -15.50 17.18
#